data_AF-A0A7W8J457-F1
#
_entry.id   AF-A0A7W8J457-F1
#
_cell.length_a   1.000
_cell.length_b   1.000
_cell.length_c   1.000
_cell.angle_alpha   90.00
_cell.angle_beta   90.00
_cell.angle_gamma   90.00
#
_symmetry.space_group_name_H-M   'P 1'
#
loop_
_entity.id
_entity.type
_entity.pdbx_description
1 polymer ?
#
loop_
_entity_poly.entity_id
_entity_poly.type
_entity_poly.pdbx_seq_one_letter_code
_entity_poly.pdbx_strand_id
1 'polypeptide(L)'
;MSPFSETGPYRLPMSREAASKLAATLDGFLWDPSGPQTLVVGARFIGVVDPKRALTADEVDRVKKGLDTLESVLAAEMGQADIWAVSEKGLYSIRKLVDSARDALSTTAQSVIWNTALTDYSEAGKCLAFERFTASGFHSLRSLESVIKQYVLTATGKLPPHNRQNWGEYIDQLDKSKAPAAILGTLRSIKDNHRNPLMHPEDILDEREAISLFQISGMSIGELVNDMFTRGLRPASHP
;
A
#
# COMPACT_ATOMS: atom_id res chain seq x y z
N MET A 1 -20.74 0.59 -0.66
CA MET A 1 -20.10 1.78 -0.06
C MET A 1 -19.05 1.28 0.91
N SER A 2 -17.77 1.34 0.52
CA SER A 2 -16.69 1.11 1.48
C SER A 2 -16.55 2.40 2.32
N PRO A 3 -16.66 2.34 3.64
CA PRO A 3 -16.33 3.48 4.47
C PRO A 3 -14.80 3.54 4.50
N PHE A 4 -14.24 4.63 4.01
CA PHE A 4 -12.86 4.99 4.29
C PHE A 4 -12.65 4.87 5.80
N SER A 5 -11.78 3.95 6.23
CA SER A 5 -11.58 3.59 7.64
C SER A 5 -11.12 4.81 8.46
N GLU A 6 -11.74 5.04 9.62
CA GLU A 6 -11.51 6.18 10.54
C GLU A 6 -10.13 6.18 11.26
N THR A 7 -9.19 5.34 10.82
CA THR A 7 -7.97 4.99 11.56
C THR A 7 -6.67 5.51 10.93
N GLY A 8 -6.74 6.44 9.97
CA GLY A 8 -5.55 7.07 9.38
C GLY A 8 -4.86 8.11 10.29
N PRO A 9 -3.53 8.27 10.21
CA PRO A 9 -2.74 9.13 11.12
C PRO A 9 -2.89 10.65 10.89
N TYR A 10 -3.45 11.06 9.75
CA TYR A 10 -3.63 12.48 9.42
C TYR A 10 -5.06 12.91 9.73
N ARG A 11 -5.31 13.30 10.98
CA ARG A 11 -6.59 13.90 11.36
C ARG A 11 -6.44 15.42 11.31
N LEU A 12 -7.13 16.05 10.36
CA LEU A 12 -7.51 17.46 10.41
C LEU A 12 -8.98 17.53 10.88
N PRO A 13 -9.30 17.09 12.11
CA PRO A 13 -10.68 16.87 12.53
C PRO A 13 -11.49 18.16 12.55
N MET A 14 -10.87 19.28 12.95
CA MET A 14 -11.55 20.57 13.00
C MET A 14 -11.77 21.11 11.59
N SER A 15 -10.80 20.93 10.68
CA SER A 15 -10.95 21.30 9.27
C SER A 15 -12.05 20.48 8.60
N ARG A 16 -12.12 19.17 8.92
CA ARG A 16 -13.19 18.30 8.43
C ARG A 16 -14.56 18.75 8.94
N GLU A 17 -14.66 19.13 10.21
CA GLU A 17 -15.90 19.64 10.79
C GLU A 17 -16.30 20.98 10.14
N ALA A 18 -15.36 21.91 9.97
CA ALA A 18 -15.58 23.19 9.30
C ALA A 18 -16.02 23.00 7.84
N ALA A 19 -15.37 22.10 7.10
CA ALA A 19 -15.76 21.75 5.73
C ALA A 19 -17.16 21.13 5.68
N SER A 20 -17.50 20.26 6.63
CA SER A 20 -18.84 19.65 6.72
C SER A 20 -19.92 20.70 7.01
N LYS A 21 -19.63 21.70 7.86
CA LYS A 21 -20.54 22.83 8.12
C LYS A 21 -20.72 23.73 6.89
N LEU A 22 -19.64 23.99 6.15
CA LEU A 22 -19.70 24.73 4.90
C LEU A 22 -20.52 23.98 3.85
N ALA A 23 -20.30 22.67 3.69
CA ALA A 23 -21.09 21.82 2.80
C ALA A 23 -22.58 21.83 3.19
N ALA A 24 -22.91 21.65 4.48
CA ALA A 24 -24.30 21.71 4.95
C ALA A 24 -24.95 23.09 4.71
N THR A 25 -24.16 24.17 4.80
CA THR A 25 -24.62 25.54 4.50
C THR A 25 -24.97 25.68 3.02
N LEU A 26 -24.09 25.25 2.13
CA LEU A 26 -24.34 25.20 0.68
C LEU A 26 -25.56 24.33 0.36
N ASP A 27 -25.63 23.15 0.96
CA ASP A 27 -26.72 22.22 0.72
C ASP A 27 -28.08 22.80 1.13
N GLY A 28 -28.13 23.61 2.19
CA GLY A 28 -29.35 24.21 2.71
C GLY A 28 -30.03 25.24 1.79
N PHE A 29 -29.36 25.73 0.73
CA PHE A 29 -29.97 26.66 -0.22
C PHE A 29 -29.67 26.37 -1.70
N LEU A 30 -28.76 25.44 -2.00
CA LEU A 30 -28.55 24.95 -3.37
C LEU A 30 -29.50 23.80 -3.72
N TRP A 31 -29.96 23.06 -2.70
CA TRP A 31 -30.85 21.92 -2.90
C TRP A 31 -32.24 22.19 -2.29
N ASP A 32 -33.27 21.86 -3.07
CA ASP A 32 -34.65 21.81 -2.62
C ASP A 32 -35.09 20.33 -2.58
N PRO A 33 -35.19 19.72 -1.38
CA PRO A 33 -35.66 18.35 -1.24
C PRO A 33 -37.13 18.15 -1.66
N SER A 34 -37.89 19.23 -1.80
CA SER A 34 -39.32 19.25 -2.15
C SER A 34 -39.60 19.61 -3.62
N GLY A 35 -38.59 20.07 -4.37
CA GLY A 35 -38.69 20.45 -5.78
C GLY A 35 -38.68 19.25 -6.74
N PRO A 36 -39.12 19.42 -8.01
CA PRO A 36 -39.08 18.35 -8.99
C PRO A 36 -37.63 17.85 -9.21
N GLN A 37 -37.46 16.55 -9.05
CA GLN A 37 -36.18 15.84 -9.14
C GLN A 37 -35.61 15.96 -10.56
N THR A 38 -34.61 16.82 -10.76
CA THR A 38 -34.14 17.19 -12.12
C THR A 38 -32.67 16.88 -12.40
N LEU A 39 -31.90 16.39 -11.41
CA LEU A 39 -30.52 15.94 -11.61
C LEU A 39 -30.20 14.68 -10.80
N VAL A 40 -29.52 13.74 -11.46
CA VAL A 40 -29.01 12.51 -10.86
C VAL A 40 -27.53 12.68 -10.58
N VAL A 41 -27.15 12.75 -9.30
CA VAL A 41 -25.75 12.60 -8.86
C VAL A 41 -25.66 11.29 -8.07
N GLY A 42 -25.22 10.22 -8.74
CA GLY A 42 -25.18 8.88 -8.15
C GLY A 42 -26.59 8.28 -7.94
N ALA A 43 -26.88 7.77 -6.74
CA ALA A 43 -28.14 7.08 -6.41
C ALA A 43 -29.14 7.93 -5.60
N ARG A 44 -28.93 9.25 -5.50
CA ARG A 44 -29.85 10.17 -4.81
C ARG A 44 -30.46 11.16 -5.80
N PHE A 45 -31.78 11.25 -5.79
CA PHE A 45 -32.52 12.31 -6.47
C PHE A 45 -32.56 13.54 -5.58
N ILE A 46 -32.09 14.69 -6.07
CA ILE A 46 -32.08 15.94 -5.31
C ILE A 46 -32.67 17.04 -6.22
N GLY A 47 -33.69 17.76 -5.75
CA GLY A 47 -34.22 18.92 -6.45
C GLY A 47 -33.19 20.03 -6.40
N VAL A 48 -32.85 20.61 -7.55
CA VAL A 48 -31.91 21.73 -7.63
C VAL A 48 -32.74 23.01 -7.55
N VAL A 49 -32.41 23.91 -6.63
CA VAL A 49 -32.97 25.28 -6.66
C VAL A 49 -32.63 25.89 -8.02
N ASP A 50 -33.57 26.57 -8.68
CA ASP A 50 -33.39 27.13 -10.04
C ASP A 50 -31.93 27.62 -10.23
N PRO A 51 -31.14 26.99 -11.14
CA PRO A 51 -29.73 27.32 -11.32
C PRO A 51 -29.49 28.79 -11.70
N LYS A 52 -30.54 29.50 -12.12
CA LYS A 52 -30.52 30.93 -12.46
C LYS A 52 -30.95 31.83 -11.30
N ARG A 53 -31.36 31.27 -10.15
CA ARG A 53 -31.70 32.04 -8.96
C ARG A 53 -30.46 32.76 -8.46
N ALA A 54 -30.56 34.08 -8.31
CA ALA A 54 -29.53 34.84 -7.63
C ALA A 54 -29.49 34.46 -6.14
N LEU A 55 -28.29 34.23 -5.61
CA LEU A 55 -28.10 34.09 -4.17
C LEU A 55 -28.46 35.39 -3.46
N THR A 56 -29.11 35.28 -2.31
CA THR A 56 -29.39 36.44 -1.46
C THR A 56 -28.10 36.92 -0.80
N ALA A 57 -28.07 38.19 -0.34
CA ALA A 57 -26.94 38.72 0.41
C ALA A 57 -26.61 37.86 1.64
N ASP A 58 -27.64 37.41 2.38
CA ASP A 58 -27.50 36.53 3.54
C ASP A 58 -26.94 35.14 3.20
N GLU A 59 -27.28 34.59 2.03
CA GLU A 59 -26.70 33.32 1.55
C GLU A 59 -25.22 33.48 1.20
N VAL A 60 -24.87 34.56 0.50
CA VAL A 60 -23.48 34.89 0.17
C VAL A 60 -22.65 35.09 1.44
N ASP A 61 -23.16 35.83 2.41
CA ASP A 61 -22.45 36.10 3.67
C ASP A 61 -22.25 34.82 4.51
N ARG A 62 -23.24 33.91 4.53
CA ARG A 62 -23.10 32.61 5.19
C ARG A 62 -22.02 31.74 4.54
N VAL A 63 -21.92 31.72 3.21
CA VAL A 63 -20.86 30.99 2.49
C VAL A 63 -19.49 31.60 2.79
N LYS A 64 -19.35 32.92 2.68
CA LYS A 64 -18.09 33.62 2.96
C LYS A 64 -17.60 33.31 4.37
N LYS A 65 -18.46 33.47 5.37
CA LYS A 65 -18.12 33.16 6.76
C LYS A 65 -17.73 31.70 6.96
N GLY A 66 -18.41 30.77 6.29
CA GLY A 66 -18.07 29.35 6.33
C GLY A 66 -16.70 29.06 5.70
N LEU A 67 -16.38 29.72 4.59
CA LEU A 67 -15.07 29.63 3.93
C LEU A 67 -13.96 30.21 4.81
N ASP A 68 -14.14 31.41 5.35
CA ASP A 68 -13.17 32.05 6.26
C ASP A 68 -12.89 31.17 7.49
N THR A 69 -13.94 30.52 8.01
CA THR A 69 -13.82 29.58 9.13
C THR A 69 -13.02 28.35 8.73
N LEU A 70 -13.32 27.76 7.57
CA LEU A 70 -12.58 26.60 7.07
C LEU A 70 -11.10 26.95 6.84
N GLU A 71 -10.81 28.06 6.16
CA GLU A 71 -9.44 28.49 5.89
C GLU A 71 -8.66 28.76 7.17
N SER A 72 -9.27 29.44 8.15
CA SER A 72 -8.63 29.72 9.44
C SER A 72 -8.30 28.45 10.21
N VAL A 73 -9.25 27.51 10.27
CA VAL A 73 -9.06 26.23 10.98
C VAL A 73 -8.05 25.35 10.25
N LEU A 74 -8.12 25.29 8.93
CA LEU A 74 -7.17 24.55 8.10
C LEU A 74 -5.76 25.10 8.26
N ALA A 75 -5.58 26.41 8.22
CA ALA A 75 -4.28 27.04 8.44
C ALA A 75 -3.72 26.72 9.84
N ALA A 76 -4.57 26.75 10.88
CA ALA A 76 -4.17 26.42 12.24
C ALA A 76 -3.77 24.95 12.39
N GLU A 77 -4.56 24.01 11.86
CA GLU A 77 -4.25 22.58 11.94
C GLU A 77 -3.05 22.19 11.05
N MET A 78 -2.93 22.76 9.85
CA MET A 78 -1.76 22.55 9.00
C MET A 78 -0.48 23.12 9.63
N GLY A 79 -0.57 24.24 10.36
CA GLY A 79 0.55 24.79 11.10
C GLY A 79 1.07 23.90 12.24
N GLN A 80 0.28 22.91 12.67
CA GLN A 80 0.66 21.91 13.67
C GLN A 80 0.93 20.52 13.07
N ALA A 81 0.73 20.36 11.75
CA ALA A 81 0.91 19.08 11.09
C ALA A 81 2.38 18.88 10.70
N ASP A 82 2.96 17.74 11.10
CA ASP A 82 4.25 17.29 10.59
C ASP A 82 4.07 16.76 9.15
N ILE A 83 4.20 17.66 8.17
CA ILE A 83 4.07 17.32 6.76
C ILE A 83 5.47 17.01 6.20
N TRP A 84 5.67 15.76 5.79
CA TRP A 84 6.86 15.36 5.06
C TRP A 84 6.56 15.30 3.56
N ALA A 85 7.22 16.17 2.78
CA ALA A 85 7.17 16.11 1.33
C ALA A 85 8.19 15.07 0.83
N VAL A 86 7.71 14.04 0.14
CA VAL A 86 8.55 13.01 -0.48
C VAL A 86 8.59 13.21 -2.00
N SER A 87 9.75 12.95 -2.61
CA SER A 87 9.89 12.95 -4.08
C SER A 87 9.34 11.65 -4.68
N GLU A 88 9.01 11.67 -5.97
CA GLU A 88 8.77 10.42 -6.70
C GLU A 88 9.98 9.47 -6.62
N LYS A 89 9.72 8.17 -6.62
CA LYS A 89 10.75 7.11 -6.53
C LYS A 89 10.71 6.27 -7.80
N GLY A 90 11.57 6.60 -8.76
CA GLY A 90 11.55 5.99 -10.09
C GLY A 90 10.17 6.14 -10.76
N LEU A 91 9.59 5.02 -11.20
CA LEU A 91 8.25 5.00 -11.83
C LEU A 91 7.10 4.80 -10.82
N TYR A 92 7.40 4.79 -9.53
CA TYR A 92 6.39 4.51 -8.51
C TYR A 92 5.62 5.76 -8.08
N SER A 93 4.30 5.63 -8.04
CA SER A 93 3.45 6.57 -7.33
C SER A 93 3.69 6.42 -5.82
N ILE A 94 4.09 7.51 -5.16
CA ILE A 94 4.27 7.56 -3.71
C ILE A 94 3.03 7.08 -2.96
N ARG A 95 1.84 7.55 -3.36
CA ARG A 95 0.60 7.14 -2.71
C ARG A 95 0.41 5.62 -2.80
N LYS A 96 0.73 5.00 -3.94
CA LYS A 96 0.68 3.53 -4.08
C LYS A 96 1.72 2.84 -3.23
N LEU A 97 2.94 3.37 -3.13
CA LEU A 97 3.97 2.80 -2.24
C LEU A 97 3.54 2.83 -0.76
N VAL A 98 2.83 3.88 -0.34
CA VAL A 98 2.37 4.03 1.05
C VAL A 98 1.12 3.19 1.34
N ASP A 99 0.11 3.28 0.47
CA ASP A 99 -1.22 2.75 0.75
C ASP A 99 -1.43 1.33 0.21
N SER A 100 -0.72 0.96 -0.87
CA SER A 100 -1.05 -0.25 -1.63
C SER A 100 0.13 -0.90 -2.35
N ALA A 101 1.33 -0.91 -1.74
CA ALA A 101 2.53 -1.43 -2.41
C ALA A 101 2.40 -2.90 -2.84
N ARG A 102 1.60 -3.70 -2.13
CA ARG A 102 1.26 -5.08 -2.50
C ARG A 102 0.57 -5.21 -3.85
N ASP A 103 -0.03 -4.14 -4.39
CA ASP A 103 -0.64 -4.12 -5.72
C ASP A 103 0.40 -4.27 -6.84
N ALA A 104 1.69 -4.09 -6.53
CA ALA A 104 2.78 -4.43 -7.45
C ALA A 104 2.93 -5.95 -7.66
N LEU A 105 2.35 -6.77 -6.77
CA LEU A 105 2.28 -8.23 -6.93
C LEU A 105 1.04 -8.61 -7.73
N SER A 106 1.09 -9.74 -8.45
CA SER A 106 -0.08 -10.26 -9.17
C SER A 106 -1.23 -10.56 -8.20
N THR A 107 -2.48 -10.41 -8.66
CA THR A 107 -3.68 -10.72 -7.87
C THR A 107 -3.68 -12.17 -7.38
N THR A 108 -3.13 -13.08 -8.18
CA THR A 108 -2.90 -14.48 -7.81
C THR A 108 -1.91 -14.60 -6.66
N ALA A 109 -0.77 -13.91 -6.69
CA ALA A 109 0.16 -13.93 -5.57
C ALA A 109 -0.49 -13.38 -4.30
N GLN A 110 -1.20 -12.25 -4.42
CA GLN A 110 -1.89 -11.62 -3.30
C GLN A 110 -2.93 -12.52 -2.62
N SER A 111 -3.54 -13.46 -3.35
CA SER A 111 -4.59 -14.34 -2.80
C SER A 111 -4.07 -15.62 -2.14
N VAL A 112 -2.84 -16.04 -2.42
CA VAL A 112 -2.31 -17.34 -1.96
C VAL A 112 -1.10 -17.26 -1.06
N ILE A 113 -0.32 -16.18 -1.11
CA ILE A 113 0.85 -16.07 -0.25
C ILE A 113 0.44 -15.79 1.19
N TRP A 114 1.32 -16.14 2.11
CA TRP A 114 1.11 -15.83 3.53
C TRP A 114 0.93 -14.35 3.80
N ASN A 115 0.03 -14.00 4.73
CA ASN A 115 -0.25 -12.61 5.08
C ASN A 115 1.00 -11.88 5.62
N THR A 116 1.92 -12.60 6.28
CA THR A 116 3.21 -12.04 6.72
C THR A 116 4.04 -11.54 5.53
N ALA A 117 4.03 -12.24 4.39
CA ALA A 117 4.70 -11.79 3.18
C ALA A 117 4.08 -10.49 2.63
N LEU A 118 2.74 -10.40 2.63
CA LEU A 118 2.02 -9.20 2.17
C LEU A 118 2.28 -8.00 3.07
N THR A 119 2.28 -8.22 4.38
CA THR A 119 2.60 -7.17 5.36
C THR A 119 4.02 -6.67 5.14
N ASP A 120 5.02 -7.56 5.10
CA ASP A 120 6.41 -7.16 4.88
C ASP A 120 6.59 -6.46 3.52
N TYR A 121 5.94 -6.92 2.45
CA TYR A 121 6.01 -6.24 1.15
C TYR A 121 5.39 -4.83 1.18
N SER A 122 4.31 -4.67 1.95
CA SER A 122 3.65 -3.37 2.12
C SER A 122 4.52 -2.40 2.94
N GLU A 123 5.17 -2.88 4.00
CA GLU A 123 6.12 -2.09 4.78
C GLU A 123 7.35 -1.71 3.94
N ALA A 124 7.83 -2.60 3.08
CA ALA A 124 8.93 -2.29 2.17
C ALA A 124 8.60 -1.08 1.26
N GLY A 125 7.38 -1.01 0.74
CA GLY A 125 6.90 0.12 -0.05
C GLY A 125 6.84 1.43 0.74
N LYS A 126 6.34 1.40 1.99
CA LYS A 126 6.34 2.57 2.87
C LYS A 126 7.76 3.05 3.15
N CYS A 127 8.67 2.15 3.51
CA CYS A 127 10.07 2.48 3.74
C CYS A 127 10.69 3.13 2.50
N LEU A 128 10.38 2.61 1.30
CA LEU A 128 10.85 3.19 0.05
C LEU A 128 10.32 4.61 -0.16
N ALA A 129 9.01 4.82 0.07
CA ALA A 129 8.38 6.13 -0.06
C ALA A 129 9.00 7.17 0.88
N PHE A 130 9.34 6.78 2.11
CA PHE A 130 9.92 7.66 3.14
C PHE A 130 11.45 7.61 3.21
N GLU A 131 12.13 7.21 2.13
CA GLU A 131 13.59 7.27 2.00
C GLU A 131 14.35 6.48 3.09
N ARG A 132 13.74 5.40 3.58
CA ARG A 132 14.35 4.42 4.48
C ARG A 132 14.83 3.23 3.67
N PHE A 133 15.76 3.47 2.76
CA PHE A 133 16.19 2.51 1.72
C PHE A 133 16.67 1.16 2.26
N THR A 134 17.58 1.16 3.23
CA THR A 134 18.03 -0.07 3.89
C THR A 134 16.88 -0.85 4.55
N ALA A 135 15.95 -0.15 5.21
CA ALA A 135 14.78 -0.79 5.82
C ALA A 135 13.81 -1.36 4.77
N SER A 136 13.66 -0.67 3.63
CA SER A 136 12.90 -1.18 2.49
C SER A 136 13.49 -2.50 2.00
N GLY A 137 14.81 -2.56 1.81
CA GLY A 137 15.51 -3.79 1.44
C GLY A 137 15.29 -4.93 2.42
N PHE A 138 15.37 -4.68 3.73
CA PHE A 138 15.09 -5.68 4.76
C PHE A 138 13.66 -6.23 4.67
N HIS A 139 12.67 -5.36 4.54
CA HIS A 139 11.28 -5.79 4.43
C HIS A 139 11.00 -6.53 3.11
N SER A 140 11.61 -6.11 1.99
CA SER A 140 11.52 -6.84 0.71
C SER A 140 12.07 -8.26 0.82
N LEU A 141 13.25 -8.42 1.42
CA LEU A 141 13.88 -9.73 1.62
C LEU A 141 13.08 -10.61 2.59
N ARG A 142 12.53 -10.05 3.67
CA ARG A 142 11.66 -10.79 4.60
C ARG A 142 10.38 -11.27 3.95
N SER A 143 9.77 -10.43 3.11
CA SER A 143 8.60 -10.80 2.32
C SER A 143 8.92 -11.98 1.40
N LEU A 144 10.01 -11.88 0.64
CA LEU A 144 10.46 -12.97 -0.24
C LEU A 144 10.80 -14.24 0.56
N GLU A 145 11.48 -14.13 1.70
CA GLU A 145 11.78 -15.27 2.57
C GLU A 145 10.51 -16.00 3.04
N SER A 146 9.47 -15.24 3.40
CA SER A 146 8.18 -15.81 3.78
C SER A 146 7.57 -16.66 2.64
N VAL A 147 7.65 -16.17 1.40
CA VAL A 147 7.19 -16.91 0.22
C VAL A 147 8.10 -18.10 -0.12
N ILE A 148 9.42 -17.98 0.06
CA ILE A 148 10.36 -19.11 -0.08
C ILE A 148 10.00 -20.22 0.91
N LYS A 149 9.71 -19.88 2.17
CA LYS A 149 9.27 -20.85 3.19
C LYS A 149 7.99 -21.55 2.79
N GLN A 150 7.00 -20.77 2.34
CA GLN A 150 5.75 -21.34 1.85
C GLN A 150 6.00 -22.30 0.68
N TYR A 151 6.85 -21.90 -0.27
CA TYR A 151 7.21 -22.72 -1.42
C TYR A 151 7.92 -24.02 -1.02
N VAL A 152 8.88 -23.96 -0.08
CA VAL A 152 9.53 -25.15 0.50
C VAL A 152 8.50 -26.08 1.13
N LEU A 153 7.61 -25.54 1.96
CA LEU A 153 6.56 -26.32 2.62
C LEU A 153 5.60 -26.95 1.59
N THR A 154 5.23 -26.21 0.56
CA THR A 154 4.40 -26.67 -0.55
C THR A 154 5.06 -27.78 -1.37
N ALA A 155 6.35 -27.65 -1.68
CA ALA A 155 7.08 -28.60 -2.52
C ALA A 155 7.53 -29.86 -1.77
N THR A 156 7.79 -29.75 -0.46
CA THR A 156 8.43 -30.84 0.31
C THR A 156 7.60 -31.36 1.48
N GLY A 157 6.51 -30.66 1.84
CA GLY A 157 5.66 -30.99 2.97
C GLY A 157 6.24 -30.63 4.34
N LYS A 158 7.45 -30.06 4.43
CA LYS A 158 8.07 -29.68 5.70
C LYS A 158 9.04 -28.51 5.56
N LEU A 159 9.24 -27.77 6.65
CA LEU A 159 10.33 -26.79 6.76
C LEU A 159 11.56 -27.43 7.43
N PRO A 160 12.76 -26.84 7.25
CA PRO A 160 13.90 -27.14 8.12
C PRO A 160 13.54 -26.93 9.61
N PRO A 161 14.22 -27.64 10.52
CA PRO A 161 14.15 -27.36 11.96
C PRO A 161 14.39 -25.88 12.24
N HIS A 162 13.72 -25.32 13.25
CA HIS A 162 13.70 -23.88 13.50
C HIS A 162 15.10 -23.25 13.61
N ASN A 163 16.07 -23.94 14.24
CA ASN A 163 17.46 -23.49 14.37
C ASN A 163 18.28 -23.51 13.06
N ARG A 164 17.72 -24.05 11.97
CA ARG A 164 18.32 -24.12 10.63
C ARG A 164 17.45 -23.43 9.58
N GLN A 165 16.49 -22.61 10.00
CA GLN A 165 15.66 -21.84 9.08
C GLN A 165 16.44 -20.64 8.54
N ASN A 166 17.03 -20.82 7.35
CA ASN A 166 17.73 -19.78 6.59
C ASN A 166 17.64 -20.06 5.08
N TRP A 167 17.97 -19.06 4.27
CA TRP A 167 17.89 -19.15 2.81
C TRP A 167 18.72 -20.27 2.20
N GLY A 168 19.90 -20.56 2.73
CA GLY A 168 20.74 -21.66 2.23
C GLY A 168 20.03 -23.00 2.36
N GLU A 169 19.49 -23.29 3.53
CA GLU A 169 18.75 -24.52 3.81
C GLU A 169 17.46 -24.63 3.00
N TYR A 170 16.76 -23.52 2.79
CA TYR A 170 15.59 -23.49 1.91
C TYR A 170 15.94 -23.84 0.46
N ILE A 171 16.97 -23.19 -0.09
CA ILE A 171 17.43 -23.43 -1.47
C ILE A 171 17.88 -24.89 -1.63
N ASP A 172 18.63 -25.44 -0.66
CA ASP A 172 19.10 -26.82 -0.72
C ASP A 172 17.95 -27.84 -0.63
N GLN A 173 16.89 -27.54 0.13
CA GLN A 173 15.69 -28.37 0.14
C GLN A 173 14.93 -28.31 -1.19
N LEU A 174 14.81 -27.12 -1.77
CA LEU A 174 14.17 -26.93 -3.07
C LEU A 174 14.93 -27.67 -4.19
N ASP A 175 16.25 -27.61 -4.17
CA ASP A 175 17.13 -28.32 -5.09
C ASP A 175 16.91 -29.85 -5.01
N LYS A 176 16.90 -30.40 -3.79
CA LYS A 176 16.57 -31.82 -3.54
C LYS A 176 15.16 -32.19 -3.98
N SER A 177 14.21 -31.25 -3.91
CA SER A 177 12.83 -31.41 -4.38
C SER A 177 12.67 -31.23 -5.90
N LYS A 178 13.78 -31.02 -6.64
CA LYS A 178 13.81 -30.76 -8.08
C LYS A 178 13.01 -29.52 -8.47
N ALA A 179 13.10 -28.45 -7.68
CA ALA A 179 12.61 -27.15 -8.10
C ALA A 179 13.38 -26.69 -9.37
N PRO A 180 12.76 -25.87 -10.25
CA PRO A 180 13.40 -25.45 -11.49
C PRO A 180 14.74 -24.74 -11.26
N ALA A 181 15.75 -25.07 -12.09
CA ALA A 181 17.08 -24.49 -11.99
C ALA A 181 17.09 -22.95 -12.12
N ALA A 182 16.18 -22.39 -12.91
CA ALA A 182 16.01 -20.94 -13.04
C ALA A 182 15.64 -20.29 -11.69
N ILE A 183 14.65 -20.84 -10.98
CA ILE A 183 14.24 -20.36 -9.65
C ILE A 183 15.40 -20.47 -8.67
N LEU A 184 16.09 -21.61 -8.64
CA LEU A 184 17.26 -21.81 -7.78
C LEU A 184 18.37 -20.79 -8.09
N GLY A 185 18.61 -20.51 -9.36
CA GLY A 185 19.57 -19.50 -9.82
C GLY A 185 19.21 -18.09 -9.33
N THR A 186 17.95 -17.68 -9.50
CA THR A 186 17.44 -16.39 -9.00
C THR A 186 17.60 -16.27 -7.49
N LEU A 187 17.16 -17.29 -6.73
CA LEU A 187 17.25 -17.26 -5.27
C LEU A 187 18.71 -17.23 -4.77
N ARG A 188 19.62 -17.98 -5.41
CA ARG A 188 21.05 -17.94 -5.09
C ARG A 188 21.64 -16.57 -5.39
N SER A 189 21.32 -16.00 -6.55
CA SER A 189 21.78 -14.65 -6.92
C SER A 189 21.32 -13.59 -5.91
N ILE A 190 20.05 -13.59 -5.50
CA ILE A 190 19.54 -12.65 -4.50
C ILE A 190 20.20 -12.89 -3.14
N LYS A 191 20.37 -14.16 -2.74
CA LYS A 191 21.01 -14.50 -1.48
C LYS A 191 22.44 -13.95 -1.42
N ASP A 192 23.23 -14.22 -2.45
CA ASP A 192 24.66 -13.97 -2.44
C ASP A 192 25.00 -12.51 -2.74
N ASN A 193 24.24 -11.85 -3.62
CA ASN A 193 24.54 -10.49 -4.08
C ASN A 193 23.75 -9.38 -3.36
N HIS A 194 22.66 -9.71 -2.64
CA HIS A 194 21.84 -8.71 -1.96
C HIS A 194 21.62 -9.04 -0.49
N ARG A 195 21.08 -10.22 -0.18
CA ARG A 195 20.71 -10.58 1.19
C ARG A 195 21.90 -10.70 2.11
N ASN A 196 22.96 -11.41 1.71
CA ASN A 196 24.11 -11.63 2.56
C ASN A 196 24.90 -10.34 2.83
N PRO A 197 25.21 -9.50 1.82
CA PRO A 197 25.81 -8.19 2.05
C PRO A 197 24.96 -7.33 2.99
N LEU A 198 23.67 -7.15 2.70
CA LEU A 198 22.79 -6.26 3.48
C LEU A 198 22.63 -6.63 4.96
N MET A 199 23.00 -7.85 5.37
CA MET A 199 22.99 -8.26 6.78
C MET A 199 24.19 -7.75 7.56
N HIS A 200 25.22 -7.22 6.87
CA HIS A 200 26.36 -6.57 7.49
C HIS A 200 25.97 -5.13 7.90
N PRO A 201 26.31 -4.67 9.12
CA PRO A 201 25.89 -3.36 9.62
C PRO A 201 26.35 -2.16 8.77
N GLU A 202 27.47 -2.30 8.06
CA GLU A 202 28.05 -1.24 7.23
C GLU A 202 27.50 -1.18 5.81
N ASP A 203 26.74 -2.20 5.39
CA ASP A 203 26.10 -2.21 4.08
C ASP A 203 24.75 -1.49 4.16
N ILE A 204 24.68 -0.31 3.55
CA ILE A 204 23.49 0.52 3.44
C ILE A 204 23.06 0.60 1.98
N LEU A 205 21.75 0.63 1.74
CA LEU A 205 21.22 0.78 0.39
C LEU A 205 21.01 2.26 0.07
N ASP A 206 21.37 2.64 -1.15
CA ASP A 206 20.87 3.87 -1.76
C ASP A 206 19.45 3.68 -2.35
N GLU A 207 18.90 4.75 -2.91
CA GLU A 207 17.57 4.71 -3.55
C GLU A 207 17.48 3.69 -4.68
N ARG A 208 18.50 3.63 -5.56
CA ARG A 208 18.49 2.78 -6.76
C ARG A 208 18.58 1.32 -6.38
N GLU A 209 19.42 1.01 -5.40
CA GLU A 209 19.59 -0.34 -4.86
C GLU A 209 18.32 -0.81 -4.15
N ALA A 210 17.68 0.06 -3.35
CA ALA A 210 16.42 -0.27 -2.69
C ALA A 210 15.26 -0.48 -3.70
N ILE A 211 15.14 0.37 -4.72
CA ILE A 211 14.17 0.18 -5.81
C ILE A 211 14.40 -1.17 -6.50
N SER A 212 15.65 -1.47 -6.83
CA SER A 212 16.03 -2.72 -7.50
C SER A 212 15.70 -3.95 -6.65
N LEU A 213 16.01 -3.89 -5.35
CA LEU A 213 15.76 -4.99 -4.42
C LEU A 213 14.26 -5.18 -4.14
N PHE A 214 13.49 -4.10 -4.07
CA PHE A 214 12.03 -4.14 -3.99
C PHE A 214 11.43 -4.84 -5.22
N GLN A 215 11.87 -4.44 -6.41
CA GLN A 215 11.41 -5.00 -7.69
C GLN A 215 11.77 -6.47 -7.84
N ILE A 216 13.04 -6.84 -7.66
CA ILE A 216 13.47 -8.23 -7.84
C ILE A 216 12.81 -9.16 -6.82
N SER A 217 12.53 -8.67 -5.61
CA SER A 217 11.80 -9.43 -4.60
C SER A 217 10.35 -9.66 -5.03
N GLY A 218 9.65 -8.64 -5.54
CA GLY A 218 8.29 -8.78 -6.07
C GLY A 218 8.18 -9.71 -7.28
N MET A 219 9.12 -9.59 -8.23
CA MET A 219 9.20 -10.50 -9.37
C MET A 219 9.45 -11.94 -8.93
N SER A 220 10.39 -12.17 -8.00
CA SER A 220 10.70 -13.51 -7.48
C SER A 220 9.51 -14.13 -6.74
N ILE A 221 8.74 -13.33 -5.99
CA ILE A 221 7.47 -13.80 -5.39
C ILE A 221 6.51 -14.29 -6.48
N GLY A 222 6.37 -13.52 -7.56
CA GLY A 222 5.56 -13.90 -8.72
C GLY A 222 6.02 -15.20 -9.38
N GLU A 223 7.34 -15.37 -9.57
CA GLU A 223 7.93 -16.59 -10.13
C GLU A 223 7.65 -17.82 -9.27
N LEU A 224 7.85 -17.73 -7.95
CA LEU A 224 7.59 -18.83 -7.02
C LEU A 224 6.11 -19.24 -7.03
N VAL A 225 5.21 -18.27 -6.99
CA VAL A 225 3.76 -18.53 -7.04
C VAL A 225 3.37 -19.16 -8.37
N ASN A 226 3.87 -18.63 -9.49
CA ASN A 226 3.56 -19.17 -10.81
C ASN A 226 4.04 -20.62 -10.96
N ASP A 227 5.22 -20.95 -10.41
CA ASP A 227 5.71 -22.32 -10.43
C ASP A 227 4.88 -23.27 -9.57
N MET A 228 4.41 -22.84 -8.39
CA MET A 228 3.47 -23.65 -7.59
C MET A 228 2.28 -24.09 -8.45
N PHE A 229 1.65 -23.16 -9.16
CA PHE A 229 0.52 -23.47 -10.04
C PHE A 229 0.90 -24.31 -11.25
N THR A 230 2.01 -23.98 -11.91
CA THR A 230 2.49 -24.70 -13.11
C THR A 230 2.76 -26.18 -12.80
N ARG A 231 3.23 -26.47 -11.58
CA ARG A 231 3.50 -27.83 -11.11
C ARG A 231 2.29 -28.50 -10.46
N GLY A 232 1.12 -27.85 -10.44
CA GLY A 232 -0.10 -28.37 -9.80
C GLY A 232 0.00 -28.45 -8.27
N LEU A 233 0.94 -27.74 -7.65
CA LEU A 233 1.11 -27.69 -6.21
C LEU A 233 0.05 -26.78 -5.59
N ARG A 234 -0.47 -27.19 -4.43
CA ARG A 234 -1.37 -26.35 -3.64
C ARG A 234 -0.54 -25.50 -2.67
N PRO A 235 -0.65 -24.16 -2.70
CA PRO A 235 0.04 -23.30 -1.74
C PRO A 235 -0.29 -23.72 -0.31
N ALA A 236 0.75 -23.90 0.51
CA ALA A 236 0.62 -24.38 1.87
C ALA A 236 0.05 -23.26 2.74
N SER A 237 -0.87 -23.61 3.64
CA SER A 237 -1.32 -22.69 4.69
C SER A 237 -0.15 -22.30 5.59
N HIS A 238 -0.26 -21.12 6.21
CA HIS A 238 0.73 -20.71 7.20
C HIS A 238 0.69 -21.70 8.38
N PRO A 239 1.84 -22.27 8.80
CA PRO A 239 1.92 -23.17 9.94
C PRO A 239 1.62 -22.46 11.27
#